data_AF-A0A0R3LG91-F1
#
_entry.id   AF-A0A0R3LG91-F1
#
_cell.length_a   1.000
_cell.length_b   1.000
_cell.length_c   1.000
_cell.angle_alpha   90.00
_cell.angle_beta   90.00
_cell.angle_gamma   90.00
#
_symmetry.space_group_name_H-M   'P 1'
#
loop_
_entity.id
_entity.type
_entity.pdbx_description
1 polymer ?
#
loop_
_entity_poly.entity_id
_entity_poly.type
_entity_poly.pdbx_seq_one_letter_code
_entity_poly.pdbx_strand_id
1 'polypeptide(L)'
;MRELASELSELDHLSFESGQLGRYLSGTAGEAELATAFVLPELRRLAQAVKDGHAAIPHRPHDPEPAEAIEQAPLMTVFMWKSARFRDHAGVIRIARQATWVEPTFVADVEYRDITSEGLLRASSFKGLFRK
;
A
#
# COMPACT_ATOMS: atom_id res chain seq x y z
N MET A 1 -23.81 -14.10 -3.02
CA MET A 1 -22.61 -13.26 -3.26
C MET A 1 -22.53 -12.78 -4.70
N ARG A 2 -22.51 -13.66 -5.71
CA ARG A 2 -22.52 -13.24 -7.13
C ARG A 2 -23.72 -12.41 -7.55
N GLU A 3 -24.92 -12.81 -7.12
CA GLU A 3 -26.17 -12.11 -7.45
C GLU A 3 -26.16 -10.68 -6.88
N LEU A 4 -25.87 -10.54 -5.59
CA LEU A 4 -25.66 -9.24 -4.92
C LEU A 4 -24.54 -8.40 -5.58
N ALA A 5 -23.43 -9.01 -5.97
CA ALA A 5 -22.34 -8.31 -6.65
C ALA A 5 -22.76 -7.81 -8.05
N SER A 6 -23.62 -8.56 -8.75
CA SER A 6 -24.19 -8.18 -10.05
C SER A 6 -25.13 -6.99 -9.90
N GLU A 7 -26.07 -7.07 -8.95
CA GLU A 7 -27.02 -5.97 -8.67
C GLU A 7 -26.30 -4.68 -8.27
N LEU A 8 -25.26 -4.77 -7.42
CA LEU A 8 -24.45 -3.60 -7.04
C LEU A 8 -23.63 -3.04 -8.20
N SER A 9 -23.18 -3.89 -9.12
CA SER A 9 -22.45 -3.46 -10.31
C SER A 9 -23.36 -2.75 -11.32
N GLU A 10 -24.62 -3.13 -11.42
CA GLU A 10 -25.60 -2.43 -12.26
C GLU A 10 -25.86 -0.99 -11.77
N LEU A 11 -25.67 -0.73 -10.46
CA LEU A 11 -25.79 0.60 -9.87
C LEU A 11 -24.56 1.50 -10.10
N ASP A 12 -23.50 1.04 -10.79
CA ASP A 12 -22.27 1.81 -11.03
C ASP A 12 -22.54 3.16 -11.73
N HIS A 13 -23.56 3.21 -12.60
CA HIS A 13 -23.97 4.43 -13.31
C HIS A 13 -24.68 5.46 -12.42
N LEU A 14 -25.18 5.04 -11.25
CA LEU A 14 -25.87 5.88 -10.27
C LEU A 14 -24.99 6.21 -9.06
N SER A 15 -24.14 5.26 -8.65
CA SER A 15 -23.23 5.38 -7.51
C SER A 15 -21.95 4.61 -7.79
N PHE A 16 -20.88 5.36 -8.02
CA PHE A 16 -19.54 4.80 -8.22
C PHE A 16 -19.11 3.90 -7.04
N GLU A 17 -19.43 4.27 -5.80
CA GLU A 17 -19.08 3.48 -4.62
C GLU A 17 -19.78 2.11 -4.61
N SER A 18 -21.04 2.08 -5.05
CA SER A 18 -21.80 0.82 -5.16
C SER A 18 -21.21 -0.10 -6.23
N GLY A 19 -20.80 0.47 -7.37
CA GLY A 19 -20.13 -0.30 -8.42
C GLY A 19 -18.70 -0.75 -8.07
N GLN A 20 -17.97 0.00 -7.24
CA GLN A 20 -16.70 -0.48 -6.65
C GLN A 20 -16.94 -1.65 -5.69
N LEU A 21 -17.97 -1.57 -4.85
CA LEU A 21 -18.34 -2.64 -3.93
C LEU A 21 -18.77 -3.92 -4.68
N GLY A 22 -19.58 -3.77 -5.75
CA GLY A 22 -19.97 -4.89 -6.61
C GLY A 22 -18.77 -5.61 -7.24
N ARG A 23 -17.81 -4.84 -7.78
CA ARG A 23 -16.56 -5.38 -8.33
C ARG A 23 -15.72 -6.13 -7.29
N TYR A 24 -15.57 -5.55 -6.10
CA TYR A 24 -14.85 -6.20 -4.99
C TYR A 24 -15.50 -7.53 -4.60
N LEU A 25 -16.82 -7.53 -4.36
CA LEU A 25 -17.56 -8.75 -3.98
C LEU A 25 -17.49 -9.84 -5.06
N SER A 26 -17.51 -9.46 -6.34
CA SER A 26 -17.34 -10.39 -7.46
C SER A 26 -15.95 -11.02 -7.47
N GLY A 27 -14.90 -10.21 -7.26
CA GLY A 27 -13.52 -10.69 -7.13
C GLY A 27 -13.36 -11.68 -5.97
N THR A 28 -13.84 -11.32 -4.78
CA THR A 28 -13.76 -12.18 -3.60
C THR A 28 -14.56 -13.48 -3.78
N ALA A 29 -15.72 -13.44 -4.43
CA ALA A 29 -16.47 -14.65 -4.75
C ALA A 29 -15.71 -15.57 -5.73
N GLY A 30 -15.04 -14.99 -6.73
CA GLY A 30 -14.18 -15.75 -7.65
C GLY A 30 -12.99 -16.41 -6.94
N GLU A 31 -12.30 -15.67 -6.06
CA GLU A 31 -11.21 -16.22 -5.25
C GLU A 31 -11.67 -17.36 -4.34
N ALA A 32 -12.83 -17.20 -3.68
CA ALA A 32 -13.40 -18.22 -2.81
C ALA A 32 -13.76 -19.50 -3.60
N GLU A 33 -14.29 -19.37 -4.82
CA GLU A 33 -14.58 -20.51 -5.68
C GLU A 33 -13.31 -21.24 -6.13
N LEU A 34 -12.27 -20.51 -6.53
CA LEU A 34 -10.97 -21.10 -6.89
C LEU A 34 -10.33 -21.81 -5.70
N ALA A 35 -10.32 -21.17 -4.53
CA ALA A 35 -9.83 -21.78 -3.31
C ALA A 35 -10.60 -23.08 -3.00
N THR A 36 -11.92 -23.06 -3.13
CA THR A 36 -12.76 -24.25 -2.91
C THR A 36 -12.45 -25.37 -3.92
N ALA A 37 -12.31 -25.03 -5.20
CA ALA A 37 -12.12 -26.01 -6.27
C ALA A 37 -10.74 -26.68 -6.23
N PHE A 38 -9.69 -25.96 -5.85
CA PHE A 38 -8.31 -26.45 -5.90
C PHE A 38 -7.74 -26.79 -4.53
N VAL A 39 -7.93 -25.92 -3.53
CA VAL A 39 -7.29 -26.08 -2.22
C VAL A 39 -7.96 -27.18 -1.41
N LEU A 40 -9.29 -27.33 -1.45
CA LEU A 40 -9.96 -28.39 -0.67
C LEU A 40 -9.57 -29.82 -1.11
N PRO A 41 -9.56 -30.16 -2.42
CA PRO A 41 -9.07 -31.47 -2.85
C PRO A 41 -7.59 -31.69 -2.51
N GLU A 42 -6.75 -30.65 -2.65
CA GLU A 42 -5.34 -30.72 -2.31
C GLU A 42 -5.11 -30.96 -0.82
N LEU A 43 -5.81 -30.23 0.05
CA LEU A 43 -5.77 -30.44 1.50
C LEU A 43 -6.20 -31.86 1.89
N ARG A 44 -7.25 -32.39 1.25
CA ARG A 44 -7.68 -33.79 1.49
C ARG A 44 -6.61 -34.80 1.06
N ARG A 45 -5.97 -34.58 -0.09
CA ARG A 45 -4.87 -35.45 -0.55
C ARG A 45 -3.67 -35.37 0.39
N LEU A 46 -3.29 -34.18 0.82
CA LEU A 46 -2.20 -33.96 1.77
C LEU A 46 -2.49 -34.65 3.10
N ALA A 47 -3.69 -34.47 3.65
CA ALA A 47 -4.11 -35.13 4.90
C ALA A 47 -4.05 -36.66 4.78
N GLN A 48 -4.46 -37.21 3.65
CA GLN A 48 -4.39 -38.65 3.40
C GLN A 48 -2.93 -39.13 3.26
N ALA A 49 -2.08 -38.40 2.53
CA ALA A 49 -0.66 -38.72 2.39
C ALA A 49 0.10 -38.69 3.73
N VAL A 50 -0.24 -37.74 4.61
CA VAL A 50 0.28 -37.70 5.98
C VAL A 50 -0.19 -38.91 6.79
N LYS A 51 -1.48 -39.25 6.70
CA LYS A 51 -2.07 -40.41 7.41
C LYS A 51 -1.41 -41.72 6.99
N ASP A 52 -1.11 -41.88 5.70
CA ASP A 52 -0.49 -43.08 5.14
C ASP A 52 1.04 -43.11 5.33
N GLY A 53 1.63 -42.07 5.94
CA GLY A 53 3.06 -41.96 6.20
C GLY A 53 3.90 -41.61 4.96
N HIS A 54 3.26 -41.18 3.87
CA HIS A 54 3.91 -40.79 2.62
C HIS A 54 4.33 -39.32 2.57
N ALA A 55 3.84 -38.48 3.50
CA ALA A 55 4.19 -37.08 3.62
C ALA A 55 4.42 -36.66 5.08
N ALA A 56 5.34 -35.73 5.31
CA ALA A 56 5.56 -35.13 6.63
C ALA A 56 4.45 -34.11 6.94
N ILE A 57 4.14 -33.93 8.23
CA ILE A 57 3.20 -32.90 8.70
C ILE A 57 3.82 -31.52 8.40
N PRO A 58 3.16 -30.64 7.63
CA PRO A 58 3.64 -29.29 7.41
C PRO A 58 3.76 -28.55 8.74
N HIS A 59 4.96 -28.03 9.03
CA HIS A 59 5.17 -27.17 10.19
C HIS A 59 4.75 -25.74 9.85
N ARG A 60 4.22 -25.03 10.85
CA ARG A 60 4.01 -23.59 10.74
C ARG A 60 5.35 -22.95 10.34
N PRO A 61 5.41 -22.12 9.28
CA PRO A 61 6.60 -21.34 8.99
C PRO A 61 7.01 -20.60 10.27
N HIS A 62 8.27 -20.69 10.67
CA HIS A 62 8.75 -19.91 11.80
C HIS A 62 8.45 -18.44 11.52
N ASP A 63 7.78 -17.76 12.44
CA ASP A 63 7.60 -16.32 12.32
C ASP A 63 9.00 -15.72 12.11
N PRO A 64 9.23 -14.90 11.07
CA PRO A 64 10.53 -14.28 10.94
C PRO A 64 10.83 -13.60 12.27
N GLU A 65 12.02 -13.86 12.82
CA GLU A 65 12.46 -13.12 14.01
C GLU A 65 12.21 -11.65 13.74
N PRO A 66 11.58 -10.91 14.68
CA PRO A 66 11.27 -9.51 14.46
C PRO A 66 12.57 -8.82 14.06
N ALA A 67 12.63 -8.41 12.78
CA ALA A 67 13.78 -7.67 12.27
C ALA A 67 14.00 -6.50 13.23
N GLU A 68 15.24 -6.33 13.69
CA GLU A 68 15.60 -5.21 14.56
C GLU A 68 14.96 -3.95 14.00
N ALA A 69 14.15 -3.29 14.83
CA ALA A 69 13.43 -2.10 14.42
C ALA A 69 14.47 -1.05 14.04
N ILE A 70 14.73 -0.91 12.73
CA ILE A 70 15.50 0.20 12.20
C ILE A 70 14.76 1.44 12.70
N GLU A 71 15.44 2.26 13.49
CA GLU A 71 14.91 3.54 13.96
C GLU A 71 14.55 4.36 12.72
N GLN A 72 13.26 4.33 12.36
CA GLN A 72 12.78 5.00 11.16
C GLN A 72 12.89 6.49 11.45
N ALA A 73 13.82 7.16 10.76
CA ALA A 73 13.96 8.61 10.85
C ALA A 73 12.58 9.25 10.68
N PRO A 74 12.23 10.26 11.49
CA PRO A 74 10.89 10.81 11.55
C PRO A 74 10.40 11.19 10.14
N LEU A 75 9.29 10.57 9.74
CA LEU A 75 8.65 10.81 8.44
C LEU A 75 8.29 12.29 8.33
N MET A 76 8.90 13.00 7.38
CA MET A 76 8.45 14.33 6.97
C MET A 76 7.77 14.24 5.61
N THR A 77 6.45 14.37 5.57
CA THR A 77 5.65 14.38 4.34
C THR A 77 5.74 15.75 3.68
N VAL A 78 6.33 15.83 2.49
CA VAL A 78 6.34 17.06 1.68
C VAL A 78 5.22 16.99 0.64
N PHE A 79 4.19 17.82 0.82
CA PHE A 79 3.18 18.04 -0.21
C PHE A 79 3.67 19.09 -1.22
N MET A 80 3.68 18.76 -2.50
CA MET A 80 3.95 19.72 -3.58
C MET A 80 2.80 19.71 -4.59
N TRP A 81 2.24 20.90 -4.86
CA TRP A 81 1.17 21.09 -5.85
C TRP A 81 1.68 20.97 -7.29
N LYS A 82 2.98 21.24 -7.54
CA LYS A 82 3.59 21.24 -8.87
C LYS A 82 4.74 20.25 -8.95
N SER A 83 4.97 19.75 -10.17
CA SER A 83 6.07 18.83 -10.44
C SER A 83 7.42 19.47 -10.09
N ALA A 84 8.21 18.80 -9.25
CA ALA A 84 9.54 19.24 -8.90
C ALA A 84 10.60 18.56 -9.78
N ARG A 85 11.51 19.37 -10.32
CA ARG A 85 12.77 18.88 -10.90
C ARG A 85 13.83 18.91 -9.82
N PHE A 86 14.35 17.75 -9.44
CA PHE A 86 15.41 17.66 -8.43
C PHE A 86 16.52 16.73 -8.92
N ARG A 87 17.70 16.86 -8.32
CA ARG A 87 18.85 15.98 -8.55
C ARG A 87 18.94 15.04 -7.35
N ASP A 88 18.88 13.73 -7.58
CA ASP A 88 19.07 12.75 -6.50
C ASP A 88 20.55 12.69 -6.06
N HIS A 89 20.85 11.92 -5.00
CA HIS A 89 22.22 11.76 -4.51
C HIS A 89 23.17 11.12 -5.54
N ALA A 90 22.62 10.35 -6.49
CA ALA A 90 23.36 9.75 -7.60
C ALA A 90 23.62 10.75 -8.73
N GLY A 91 23.20 12.01 -8.57
CA GLY A 91 23.41 13.08 -9.55
C GLY A 91 22.40 13.07 -10.70
N VAL A 92 21.42 12.17 -10.68
CA VAL A 92 20.42 12.01 -11.74
C VAL A 92 19.30 13.02 -11.55
N ILE A 93 18.95 13.71 -12.64
CA ILE A 93 17.82 14.66 -12.64
C ILE A 93 16.52 13.88 -12.77
N ARG A 94 15.63 14.00 -11.79
CA ARG A 94 14.30 13.38 -11.77
C ARG A 94 13.20 14.42 -11.79
N ILE A 95 12.06 14.04 -12.36
CA ILE A 95 10.82 14.84 -12.35
C ILE A 95 9.81 14.11 -11.47
N ALA A 96 9.53 14.66 -10.29
CA ALA A 96 8.43 14.19 -9.47
C ALA A 96 7.11 14.68 -10.07
N ARG A 97 6.39 13.82 -10.81
CA ARG A 97 5.01 14.08 -11.27
C ARG A 97 3.96 13.77 -10.18
N GLN A 98 4.37 12.97 -9.19
CA GLN A 98 3.66 12.57 -7.98
C GLN A 98 4.64 12.66 -6.81
N ALA A 99 4.15 12.61 -5.57
CA ALA A 99 5.02 12.56 -4.40
C ALA A 99 6.01 11.39 -4.54
N THR A 100 7.31 11.71 -4.57
CA THR A 100 8.39 10.73 -4.63
C THR A 100 9.20 10.87 -3.37
N TRP A 101 9.40 9.76 -2.68
CA TRP A 101 10.22 9.73 -1.47
C TRP A 101 11.69 9.95 -1.82
N VAL A 102 12.35 10.81 -1.06
CA VAL A 102 13.78 11.12 -1.20
C VAL A 102 14.43 11.06 0.18
N GLU A 103 15.73 10.80 0.21
CA GLU A 103 16.51 10.88 1.44
C GLU A 103 16.47 12.31 2.03
N PRO A 104 16.45 12.47 3.36
CA PRO A 104 16.28 13.76 4.04
C PRO A 104 17.57 14.60 4.03
N THR A 105 18.13 14.84 2.84
CA THR A 105 19.38 15.60 2.64
C THR A 105 19.14 17.06 2.24
N PHE A 106 17.92 17.40 1.84
CA PHE A 106 17.54 18.74 1.42
C PHE A 106 16.97 19.55 2.57
N VAL A 107 17.44 20.79 2.72
CA VAL A 107 16.88 21.78 3.66
C VAL A 107 16.25 22.91 2.86
N ALA A 108 15.00 23.26 3.18
CA ALA A 108 14.24 24.30 2.49
C ALA A 108 13.91 25.46 3.43
N ASP A 109 13.92 26.67 2.87
CA ASP A 109 13.32 27.84 3.48
C ASP A 109 11.84 27.94 3.09
N VAL A 110 10.99 28.19 4.08
CA VAL A 110 9.53 28.16 3.95
C VAL A 110 8.92 29.28 4.78
N GLU A 111 8.13 30.14 4.14
CA GLU A 111 7.25 31.08 4.85
C GLU A 111 5.95 30.37 5.23
N TYR A 112 5.41 30.66 6.41
CA TYR A 112 4.15 30.12 6.89
C TYR A 112 3.44 31.13 7.80
N ARG A 113 2.15 30.92 8.05
CA ARG A 113 1.33 31.81 8.89
C ARG A 113 1.44 31.47 10.37
N ASP A 114 1.19 30.21 10.70
CA ASP A 114 1.15 29.68 12.06
C ASP A 114 1.43 28.17 12.06
N ILE A 115 1.73 27.63 13.24
CA ILE A 115 1.95 26.20 13.47
C ILE A 115 0.74 25.65 14.23
N THR A 116 0.19 24.55 13.74
CA THR A 116 -0.93 23.87 14.39
C THR A 116 -0.52 23.14 15.67
N SER A 117 -1.50 22.71 16.47
CA SER A 117 -1.26 21.85 17.64
C SER A 117 -0.59 20.51 17.31
N GLU A 118 -0.68 20.06 16.05
CA GLU A 118 -0.05 18.82 15.55
C GLU A 118 1.35 19.06 14.96
N GLY A 119 1.85 20.30 15.00
CA GLY A 119 3.18 20.65 14.46
C GLY A 119 3.22 20.91 12.96
N LEU A 120 2.07 20.94 12.27
CA LEU A 120 1.98 21.23 10.84
C LEU A 120 1.99 22.74 10.57
N LEU A 121 2.65 23.16 9.48
CA LEU A 121 2.70 24.56 9.02
C LEU A 121 1.44 24.94 8.24
N ARG A 122 0.72 26.00 8.64
CA ARG A 122 -0.45 26.50 7.90
C ARG A 122 -0.06 27.53 6.84
N ALA A 123 -0.72 27.42 5.68
CA ALA A 123 -0.56 28.32 4.53
C ALA A 123 0.92 28.50 4.13
N SER A 124 1.68 27.40 4.12
CA SER A 124 3.10 27.42 3.83
C SER A 124 3.38 27.69 2.35
N SER A 125 4.39 28.53 2.09
CA SER A 125 4.92 28.80 0.74
C SER A 125 6.42 28.58 0.72
N PHE A 126 6.88 27.85 -0.30
CA PHE A 126 8.30 27.58 -0.53
C PHE A 126 9.05 28.86 -0.92
N LYS A 127 10.23 29.10 -0.31
CA LYS A 127 11.12 30.22 -0.63
C LYS A 127 12.36 29.80 -1.41
N GLY A 128 12.98 28.69 -1.02
CA GLY A 128 14.21 28.24 -1.64
C GLY A 128 14.78 27.01 -0.97
N LEU A 129 15.81 26.42 -1.58
CA LEU A 129 16.64 25.40 -0.95
C LEU A 129 17.91 26.05 -0.41
N PHE A 130 18.34 25.64 0.78
CA PHE A 130 19.68 25.96 1.26
C PHE A 130 20.67 25.08 0.51
N ARG A 131 21.64 25.73 -0.14
CA ARG A 131 22.81 25.05 -0.69
C ARG A 131 23.89 25.06 0.39
N LYS A 132 24.20 23.90 0.95
CA LYS A 132 25.48 23.72 1.65
C LYS A 132 26.64 23.78 0.66
#